data_AF-A0AA42DR25-F1
#
_entry.id   AF-A0AA42DR25-F1
#
_cell.length_a   1.000
_cell.length_b   1.000
_cell.length_c   1.000
_cell.angle_alpha   90.00
_cell.angle_beta   90.00
_cell.angle_gamma   90.00
#
_symmetry.space_group_name_H-M   'P 1'
#
loop_
_entity.id
_entity.type
_entity.pdbx_description
1 polymer ?
#
loop_
_entity_poly.entity_id
_entity_poly.type
_entity_poly.pdbx_seq_one_letter_code
_entity_poly.pdbx_strand_id
1 'polypeptide(L)' 'MAKLQEMMSIYIVLVMLGVGLNMAFLRYKTFKQVNHLEREAQFSRVVGYIYIALGICSAIFLIIN' A
#
# COMPACT_ATOMS: atom_id res chain seq x y z
N MET A 1 -7.69 -23.39 -16.34
CA MET A 1 -8.26 -22.67 -15.17
C MET A 1 -7.19 -21.99 -14.30
N ALA A 2 -6.02 -22.61 -14.04
CA ALA A 2 -4.96 -22.04 -13.21
C ALA A 2 -4.48 -20.63 -13.63
N LYS A 3 -4.20 -20.41 -14.92
CA LYS A 3 -3.72 -19.11 -15.44
C LYS A 3 -4.69 -17.94 -15.21
N LEU A 4 -6.00 -18.18 -15.29
CA LEU A 4 -7.02 -17.16 -15.06
C LEU A 4 -7.12 -16.80 -13.57
N GLN A 5 -6.96 -17.80 -12.71
CA GLN A 5 -6.97 -17.64 -11.25
C GLN A 5 -5.73 -16.89 -10.75
N GLU A 6 -4.55 -17.14 -11.33
CA GLU A 6 -3.33 -16.36 -11.07
C GLU A 6 -3.52 -14.89 -11.45
N MET A 7 -4.04 -14.62 -12.64
CA MET A 7 -4.23 -13.25 -13.13
C MET A 7 -5.21 -12.46 -12.25
N MET A 8 -6.30 -13.09 -11.82
CA MET A 8 -7.25 -12.49 -10.88
C MET A 8 -6.63 -12.24 -9.49
N SER A 9 -5.81 -13.18 -9.00
CA SER A 9 -5.12 -13.04 -7.71
C SER A 9 -4.17 -11.84 -7.72
N ILE A 10 -3.35 -11.70 -8.76
CA ILE A 10 -2.43 -10.55 -8.94
C ILE A 10 -3.22 -9.24 -9.00
N TYR A 11 -4.35 -9.22 -9.71
CA TYR A 11 -5.18 -8.04 -9.82
C TYR A 11 -5.76 -7.63 -8.45
N ILE A 12 -6.24 -8.58 -7.66
CA ILE A 12 -6.73 -8.34 -6.29
C ILE A 12 -5.62 -7.78 -5.41
N VAL A 13 -4.41 -8.34 -5.49
CA VAL A 13 -3.24 -7.87 -4.73
C VAL A 13 -2.89 -6.42 -5.11
N LEU A 14 -2.89 -6.08 -6.39
CA LEU A 14 -2.64 -4.70 -6.87
C LEU A 14 -3.71 -3.71 -6.36
N VAL A 15 -4.98 -4.10 -6.39
CA VAL A 15 -6.08 -3.27 -5.88
C VAL A 15 -5.95 -3.06 -4.37
N MET A 16 -5.65 -4.11 -3.59
CA MET A 16 -5.43 -4.00 -2.15
C MET A 16 -4.23 -3.10 -1.80
N LEU A 17 -3.15 -3.19 -2.59
CA LEU A 17 -2.00 -2.28 -2.47
C LEU A 17 -2.41 -0.82 -2.71
N GLY A 18 -3.16 -0.55 -3.78
CA GLY A 18 -3.67 0.79 -4.08
C GLY A 18 -4.56 1.35 -2.97
N VAL A 19 -5.46 0.53 -2.43
CA VAL A 19 -6.33 0.91 -1.30
C VAL A 19 -5.51 1.20 -0.04
N GLY A 20 -4.50 0.36 0.26
CA GLY A 20 -3.60 0.56 1.41
C GLY A 20 -2.82 1.87 1.34
N LEU A 21 -2.26 2.20 0.17
CA LEU A 21 -1.58 3.47 -0.06
C LEU A 21 -2.50 4.68 0.08
N ASN A 22 -3.71 4.58 -0.45
CA ASN A 22 -4.71 5.65 -0.36
C ASN A 22 -5.13 5.88 1.10
N MET A 23 -5.41 4.81 1.86
CA MET A 23 -5.71 4.90 3.29
C MET A 23 -4.56 5.48 4.10
N ALA A 24 -3.30 5.14 3.81
CA ALA A 24 -2.14 5.71 4.48
C ALA A 24 -2.03 7.22 4.25
N PHE A 25 -2.34 7.69 3.05
CA PHE A 25 -2.34 9.11 2.69
C PHE A 25 -3.49 9.88 3.36
N LEU A 26 -4.69 9.29 3.36
CA LEU A 26 -5.88 9.81 4.05
C LEU A 26 -5.66 9.91 5.56
N ARG A 27 -5.09 8.88 6.19
CA ARG A 27 -4.73 8.90 7.61
C ARG A 27 -3.67 9.94 7.92
N TYR A 28 -2.61 10.05 7.12
CA TYR A 28 -1.60 11.10 7.30
C TYR A 28 -2.20 12.50 7.28
N LYS A 29 -3.08 12.78 6.29
CA LYS A 29 -3.75 14.08 6.17
C LYS A 29 -4.68 14.35 7.36
N THR A 30 -5.44 13.34 7.80
CA THR A 30 -6.36 13.44 8.93
C THR A 30 -5.62 13.66 10.26
N PHE A 31 -4.58 12.86 10.54
CA PHE A 31 -3.77 13.00 11.76
C PHE A 31 -3.08 14.36 11.84
N LYS A 32 -2.57 14.86 10.71
CA LYS A 32 -1.86 16.14 10.65
C LYS A 32 -2.79 17.35 10.70
N GLN A 33 -3.90 17.34 9.95
CA GLN A 33 -4.75 18.53 9.78
C GLN A 33 -5.93 18.61 10.75
N VAL A 34 -6.46 17.47 11.22
CA VAL A 34 -7.68 17.44 12.05
C VAL A 34 -7.33 17.20 13.51
N ASN A 35 -6.43 16.25 13.79
CA ASN A 35 -6.12 15.86 15.18
C ASN A 35 -4.85 16.52 15.74
N HIS A 36 -4.07 17.24 14.92
CA HIS A 36 -2.77 17.81 15.30
C HIS A 36 -1.78 16.81 15.94
N LEU A 37 -1.94 15.52 15.65
CA LEU A 37 -1.12 14.43 16.19
C LEU A 37 0.09 14.19 15.28
N GLU A 38 1.14 15.01 15.45
CA GLU A 38 2.32 14.99 14.58
C GLU A 38 3.09 13.65 14.64
N ARG A 39 3.17 13.02 15.82
CA ARG A 39 3.82 11.71 16.00
C ARG A 39 3.10 10.59 15.24
N GLU A 40 1.78 10.56 15.31
CA GLU A 40 0.97 9.53 14.64
C GLU A 40 0.93 9.75 13.13
N ALA A 41 0.94 11.02 12.68
CA ALA A 41 1.12 11.36 11.28
C ALA A 41 2.47 10.85 10.75
N GLN A 42 3.57 11.06 11.48
CA GLN A 42 4.87 10.50 11.09
C GLN A 42 4.86 8.97 11.01
N PHE A 43 4.23 8.29 11.98
CA PHE A 43 4.10 6.83 11.95
C PHE A 43 3.30 6.34 10.74
N SER A 44 2.16 6.98 10.44
CA SER A 44 1.34 6.67 9.26
C SER A 44 2.11 6.87 7.95
N ARG A 45 3.01 7.87 7.91
CA ARG A 45 3.87 8.12 6.74
C ARG A 45 4.92 7.03 6.57
N VAL A 46 5.55 6.58 7.66
CA VAL A 46 6.50 5.46 7.65
C VAL A 46 5.82 4.16 7.20
N VAL A 47 4.64 3.85 7.73
CA VAL A 47 3.86 2.67 7.32
C VAL A 47 3.48 2.75 5.84
N GLY A 48 3.10 3.94 5.36
CA GLY A 48 2.86 4.18 3.93
C GLY A 48 4.08 3.87 3.06
N TYR A 49 5.28 4.32 3.45
CA TYR A 49 6.52 3.99 2.73
C TYR A 49 6.86 2.50 2.75
N ILE A 50 6.61 1.80 3.87
CA ILE A 50 6.80 0.34 3.96
C ILE A 50 5.88 -0.37 2.96
N TYR A 51 4.63 0.06 2.84
CA TYR A 51 3.68 -0.48 1.86
C TYR A 51 4.15 -0.26 0.42
N ILE A 52 4.71 0.91 0.09
CA ILE A 52 5.30 1.19 -1.23
C ILE A 52 6.48 0.25 -1.49
N ALA A 53 7.39 0.10 -0.52
CA ALA A 53 8.55 -0.76 -0.66
C ALA A 53 8.17 -2.24 -0.89
N LEU A 54 7.20 -2.75 -0.13
CA LEU A 54 6.66 -4.11 -0.33
C LEU A 54 5.97 -4.27 -1.69
N GLY A 55 5.23 -3.25 -2.15
CA GLY A 55 4.64 -3.23 -3.48
C GLY A 55 5.67 -3.30 -4.61
N ILE A 56 6.77 -2.56 -4.48
CA ILE A 56 7.88 -2.60 -5.45
C ILE A 56 8.59 -3.96 -5.40
N CYS A 57 8.91 -4.48 -4.22
CA CYS A 57 9.55 -5.80 -4.08
C CYS A 57 8.70 -6.92 -4.67
N SER A 58 7.38 -6.90 -4.42
CA SER A 58 6.47 -7.89 -4.98
C SER A 58 6.34 -7.77 -6.50
N ALA A 59 6.29 -6.57 -7.06
CA ALA A 59 6.29 -6.35 -8.51
C ALA A 59 7.59 -6.83 -9.17
N ILE A 60 8.75 -6.56 -8.58
CA ILE A 60 10.06 -7.03 -9.06
C ILE A 60 10.12 -8.56 -9.05
N PHE A 61 9.67 -9.19 -7.96
CA PHE A 61 9.63 -10.65 -7.85
C PHE A 61 8.76 -11.28 -8.96
N LEU A 62 7.63 -10.65 -9.28
CA LEU A 62 6.70 -11.07 -10.33
C LEU A 62 7.24 -10.86 -11.76
N ILE A 63 8.14 -9.89 -11.96
CA ILE A 63 8.75 -9.63 -13.28
C ILE A 63 9.96 -10.54 -13.53
N ILE A 64 10.71 -10.88 -12.47
CA ILE A 64 11.92 -11.71 -12.56
C ILE A 64 11.57 -13.21 -12.69
N ASN A 65 10.45 -13.65 -12.13
CA ASN A 65 10.01 -15.04 -12.10
C ASN A 65 8.83 -15.29 -13.05
#